data_AF-A0A7G1IGZ4-F1
#
_entry.id   AF-A0A7G1IGZ4-F1
#
_cell.length_a   1.000
_cell.length_b   1.000
_cell.length_c   1.000
_cell.angle_alpha   90.00
_cell.angle_beta   90.00
_cell.angle_gamma   90.00
#
_symmetry.space_group_name_H-M   'P 1'
#
loop_
_entity.id
_entity.type
_entity.pdbx_description
1 polymer ?
#
loop_
_entity_poly.entity_id
_entity_poly.type
_entity_poly.pdbx_seq_one_letter_code
_entity_poly.pdbx_strand_id
1 'polypeptide(L)'
;MASTADLDTVITHALARGASVRLIGDDQQLASISAGGVLRDLAGRHNAVTLSTVVRFTHAQTGQAEAAASLAIRAGDPAGIGFYIDHGRVHVGADQHAADMAYHAWAADRAAGRDSILLAPTNELVAQLNERARLDRLTATSAAASPPSASATVTLADGLTASAGDTIATRKNARWIPTTSRGGWVKNGHRWTIRAVHNDGSLTVVRCAAPPPRYGYPPTTSPPTPPSDTPAPSTPLKA
;
A
#
# COMPACT_ATOMS: atom_id res chain seq x y z
N MET A 1 8.10 9.11 -0.03
CA MET A 1 9.13 9.82 0.74
C MET A 1 9.60 11.02 -0.07
N ALA A 2 9.91 12.13 0.59
CA ALA A 2 10.42 13.34 -0.05
C ALA A 2 11.91 13.50 0.25
N SER A 3 12.69 14.01 -0.71
CA SER A 3 14.05 14.46 -0.43
C SER A 3 14.02 15.74 0.41
N THR A 4 15.11 16.03 1.12
CA THR A 4 15.22 17.28 1.90
C THR A 4 15.06 18.52 1.00
N ALA A 5 15.58 18.49 -0.22
CA ALA A 5 15.49 19.60 -1.17
C ALA A 5 14.07 19.82 -1.71
N ASP A 6 13.34 18.73 -2.02
CA ASP A 6 11.93 18.84 -2.43
C ASP A 6 11.08 19.41 -1.29
N LEU A 7 11.39 18.98 -0.05
CA LEU A 7 10.69 19.45 1.14
C LEU A 7 10.89 20.95 1.37
N ASP A 8 12.14 21.43 1.27
CA ASP A 8 12.49 22.85 1.39
C ASP A 8 11.77 23.71 0.33
N THR A 9 11.76 23.24 -0.91
CA THR A 9 11.08 23.91 -2.02
C THR A 9 9.58 24.10 -1.74
N VAL A 10 8.91 23.03 -1.28
CA VAL A 10 7.48 23.06 -0.96
C VAL A 10 7.19 23.94 0.25
N ILE A 11 7.99 23.83 1.31
CA ILE A 11 7.82 24.63 2.53
C ILE A 11 7.97 26.11 2.21
N THR A 12 9.06 26.49 1.52
CA THR A 12 9.33 27.88 1.14
C THR A 12 8.19 28.47 0.32
N HIS A 13 7.71 27.73 -0.68
CA HIS A 13 6.61 28.18 -1.54
C HIS A 13 5.29 28.37 -0.78
N ALA A 14 4.99 27.48 0.16
CA ALA A 14 3.78 27.50 0.97
C ALA A 14 3.80 28.64 2.00
N LEU A 15 4.90 28.78 2.73
CA LEU A 15 5.07 29.84 3.73
C LEU A 15 5.02 31.24 3.10
N ALA A 16 5.61 31.43 1.91
CA ALA A 16 5.55 32.70 1.18
C ALA A 16 4.11 33.15 0.82
N ARG A 17 3.12 32.25 0.91
CA ARG A 17 1.70 32.52 0.65
C ARG A 17 0.85 32.53 1.93
N GLY A 18 1.49 32.60 3.10
CA GLY A 18 0.82 32.61 4.40
C GLY A 18 0.23 31.26 4.82
N ALA A 19 0.63 30.15 4.17
CA ALA A 19 0.19 28.82 4.59
C ALA A 19 0.94 28.38 5.85
N SER A 20 0.35 27.43 6.58
CA SER A 20 1.00 26.74 7.71
C SER A 20 1.26 25.29 7.34
N VAL A 21 2.51 24.84 7.49
CA VAL A 21 2.95 23.49 7.11
C VAL A 21 3.11 22.63 8.37
N ARG A 22 2.49 21.46 8.38
CA ARG A 22 2.76 20.39 9.36
C ARG A 22 3.30 19.17 8.63
N LEU A 23 4.41 18.64 9.12
CA LEU A 23 5.03 17.45 8.57
C LEU A 23 4.54 16.21 9.33
N ILE A 24 4.19 15.18 8.59
CA ILE A 24 3.78 13.89 9.12
C ILE A 24 4.67 12.85 8.47
N GLY A 25 5.26 11.97 9.28
CA GLY A 25 6.14 10.93 8.80
C GLY A 25 6.41 9.88 9.87
N ASP A 26 7.09 8.84 9.44
CA ASP A 26 7.59 7.76 10.29
C ASP A 26 9.11 7.74 10.14
N ASP A 27 9.82 8.05 11.23
CA ASP A 27 11.28 8.19 11.28
C ASP A 27 12.03 6.85 11.31
N GLN A 28 11.32 5.72 11.45
CA GLN A 28 11.87 4.36 11.42
C GLN A 28 11.40 3.57 10.19
N GLN A 29 10.67 4.19 9.27
CA GLN A 29 10.48 3.62 7.94
C GLN A 29 11.77 3.66 7.13
N LEU A 30 11.86 2.81 6.10
CA LEU A 30 12.99 2.78 5.17
C LEU A 30 13.37 4.21 4.77
N ALA A 31 14.65 4.54 4.81
CA ALA A 31 15.12 5.88 4.47
C ALA A 31 14.72 6.24 3.03
N SER A 32 14.65 7.56 2.76
CA SER A 32 14.46 8.02 1.39
C SER A 32 15.55 7.44 0.48
N ILE A 33 15.18 7.10 -0.76
CA ILE A 33 16.13 6.62 -1.77
C ILE A 33 17.13 7.75 -2.13
N SER A 34 16.76 9.02 -1.91
CA SER A 34 17.64 10.19 -2.01
C SER A 34 18.16 10.62 -0.63
N ALA A 35 19.08 11.60 -0.57
CA ALA A 35 19.46 12.25 0.69
C ALA A 35 18.19 12.70 1.47
N GLY A 36 17.94 12.04 2.59
CA GLY A 36 16.76 12.20 3.44
C GLY A 36 17.15 12.07 4.92
N GLY A 37 16.16 12.09 5.81
CA GLY A 37 16.39 12.05 7.26
C GLY A 37 16.10 13.36 7.99
N VAL A 38 15.75 14.43 7.27
CA VAL A 38 15.39 15.73 7.88
C VAL A 38 14.21 15.63 8.84
N LEU A 39 13.29 14.68 8.63
CA LEU A 39 12.19 14.40 9.57
C LEU A 39 12.70 13.88 10.93
N ARG A 40 13.73 13.03 10.92
CA ARG A 40 14.37 12.52 12.14
C ARG A 40 15.10 13.64 12.86
N ASP A 41 15.85 14.46 12.14
CA ASP A 41 16.52 15.64 12.70
C ASP A 41 15.53 16.66 13.28
N LEU A 42 14.42 16.90 12.59
CA LEU A 42 13.38 17.82 13.02
C LEU A 42 12.66 17.29 14.27
N ALA A 43 12.40 15.98 14.33
CA ALA A 43 11.83 15.34 15.52
C ALA A 43 12.77 15.41 16.74
N GLY A 44 14.09 15.35 16.53
CA GLY A 44 15.07 15.49 17.61
C GLY A 44 15.29 16.94 18.08
N ARG A 45 15.13 17.93 17.19
CA ARG A 45 15.39 19.36 17.49
C ARG A 45 14.14 20.14 17.90
N HIS A 46 12.96 19.72 17.47
CA HIS A 46 11.69 20.37 17.77
C HIS A 46 10.78 19.39 18.52
N ASN A 47 9.91 19.91 19.40
CA ASN A 47 8.98 19.11 20.21
C ASN A 47 7.88 18.47 19.32
N ALA A 48 8.26 17.51 18.49
CA ALA A 48 7.37 16.81 17.59
C ALA A 48 6.38 15.96 18.39
N VAL A 49 5.11 16.01 18.00
CA VAL A 49 4.08 15.16 18.59
C VAL A 49 4.20 13.76 18.00
N THR A 50 4.47 12.76 18.85
CA THR A 50 4.51 11.36 18.46
C THR A 50 3.18 10.68 18.74
N LEU A 51 2.62 9.99 17.74
CA LEU A 51 1.48 9.11 17.91
C LEU A 51 1.98 7.71 18.29
N SER A 52 1.64 7.25 19.50
CA SER A 52 2.08 5.95 20.04
C SER A 52 1.06 4.82 19.85
N THR A 53 -0.21 5.16 19.59
CA THR A 53 -1.29 4.17 19.50
C THR A 53 -1.41 3.60 18.08
N VAL A 54 -1.29 2.28 17.96
CA VAL A 54 -1.50 1.56 16.69
C VAL A 54 -2.97 1.15 16.57
N VAL A 55 -3.67 1.67 15.56
CA VAL A 55 -5.13 1.44 15.37
C VAL A 55 -5.46 0.43 14.27
N ARG A 56 -4.47 -0.05 13.51
CA ARG A 56 -4.68 -0.95 12.36
C ARG A 56 -5.01 -2.40 12.75
N PHE A 57 -4.69 -2.81 13.97
CA PHE A 57 -4.94 -4.16 14.46
C PHE A 57 -6.26 -4.21 15.21
N THR A 58 -7.32 -4.59 14.49
CA THR A 58 -8.70 -4.54 14.99
C THR A 58 -9.24 -5.88 15.49
N HIS A 59 -8.43 -6.94 15.44
CA HIS A 59 -8.85 -8.26 15.89
C HIS A 59 -9.16 -8.22 17.39
N ALA A 60 -10.36 -8.64 17.79
CA ALA A 60 -10.85 -8.41 19.15
C ALA A 60 -9.97 -9.04 20.25
N GLN A 61 -9.40 -10.22 19.99
CA GLN A 61 -8.60 -10.97 20.95
C GLN A 61 -7.10 -10.71 20.80
N THR A 62 -6.58 -10.67 19.57
CA THR A 62 -5.14 -10.62 19.31
C THR A 62 -4.64 -9.23 18.91
N GLY A 63 -5.53 -8.29 18.58
CA GLY A 63 -5.17 -7.01 17.99
C GLY A 63 -4.30 -6.13 18.90
N GLN A 64 -4.61 -6.10 20.21
CA GLN A 64 -3.81 -5.35 21.18
C GLN A 64 -2.41 -5.94 21.36
N ALA A 65 -2.30 -7.27 21.41
CA ALA A 65 -1.01 -7.96 21.50
C ALA A 65 -0.19 -7.78 20.21
N GLU A 66 -0.82 -7.86 19.03
CA GLU A 66 -0.16 -7.61 17.74
C GLU A 66 0.31 -6.15 17.62
N ALA A 67 -0.48 -5.19 18.14
CA ALA A 67 -0.09 -3.78 18.21
C ALA A 67 1.18 -3.60 19.03
N ALA A 68 1.23 -4.16 20.25
CA ALA A 68 2.41 -4.10 21.11
C ALA A 68 3.63 -4.78 20.48
N ALA A 69 3.45 -5.97 19.91
CA ALA A 69 4.51 -6.70 19.20
C ALA A 69 5.09 -5.88 18.03
N SER A 70 4.23 -5.21 17.25
CA SER A 70 4.67 -4.37 16.15
C SER A 70 5.47 -3.14 16.60
N LEU A 71 5.16 -2.58 17.77
CA LEU A 71 5.92 -1.48 18.37
C LEU A 71 7.26 -1.95 18.93
N ALA A 72 7.32 -3.16 19.49
CA ALA A 72 8.57 -3.78 19.93
C ALA A 72 9.51 -4.01 18.73
N ILE A 73 9.01 -4.59 17.63
CA ILE A 73 9.80 -4.73 16.38
C ILE A 73 10.28 -3.38 15.88
N ARG A 74 9.42 -2.36 15.89
CA ARG A 74 9.78 -0.99 15.51
C ARG A 74 10.94 -0.44 16.35
N ALA A 75 10.97 -0.75 17.65
CA ALA A 75 12.03 -0.33 18.57
C ALA A 75 13.30 -1.18 18.44
N GLY A 76 13.29 -2.22 17.60
CA GLY A 76 14.39 -3.17 17.47
C GLY A 76 14.45 -4.19 18.61
N ASP A 77 13.39 -4.33 19.41
CA ASP A 77 13.30 -5.33 20.46
C ASP A 77 13.04 -6.72 19.85
N PRO A 78 13.98 -7.67 19.98
CA PRO A 78 13.81 -9.02 19.44
C PRO A 78 12.60 -9.76 20.03
N ALA A 79 12.17 -9.45 21.26
CA ALA A 79 11.02 -10.10 21.89
C ALA A 79 9.72 -9.86 21.09
N GLY A 80 9.65 -8.77 20.32
CA GLY A 80 8.50 -8.47 19.46
C GLY A 80 8.21 -9.54 18.42
N ILE A 81 9.20 -10.32 18.00
CA ILE A 81 8.98 -11.41 17.02
C ILE A 81 8.22 -12.60 17.63
N GLY A 82 8.28 -12.78 18.96
CA GLY A 82 7.68 -13.91 19.67
C GLY A 82 6.18 -14.05 19.38
N PHE A 83 5.44 -12.94 19.40
CA PHE A 83 4.02 -12.92 19.03
C PHE A 83 3.77 -13.55 17.65
N TYR A 84 4.58 -13.20 16.65
CA TYR A 84 4.40 -13.70 15.29
C TYR A 84 4.78 -15.19 15.18
N ILE A 85 5.76 -15.65 15.96
CA ILE A 85 6.12 -17.07 16.05
C ILE A 85 4.96 -17.86 16.67
N ASP A 86 4.44 -17.42 17.83
CA ASP A 86 3.37 -18.11 18.56
C ASP A 86 2.06 -18.19 17.76
N HIS A 87 1.84 -17.23 16.86
CA HIS A 87 0.67 -17.20 15.99
C HIS A 87 0.93 -17.83 14.60
N GLY A 88 2.04 -18.55 14.44
CA GLY A 88 2.35 -19.28 13.21
C GLY A 88 2.56 -18.39 11.98
N ARG A 89 3.02 -17.15 12.17
CA ARG A 89 3.29 -16.17 11.11
C ARG A 89 4.77 -16.11 10.71
N VAL A 90 5.63 -16.82 11.44
CA VAL A 90 7.05 -16.99 11.11
C VAL A 90 7.29 -18.46 10.83
N HIS A 91 7.84 -18.75 9.65
CA HIS A 91 8.21 -20.10 9.25
C HIS A 91 9.72 -20.14 9.00
N VAL A 92 10.41 -21.07 9.65
CA VAL A 92 11.86 -21.27 9.50
C VAL A 92 12.08 -22.41 8.52
N GLY A 93 12.93 -22.19 7.54
CA GLY A 93 13.39 -23.22 6.60
C GLY A 93 14.80 -22.90 6.13
N ALA A 94 15.47 -23.89 5.53
CA ALA A 94 16.77 -23.66 4.89
C ALA A 94 16.64 -22.60 3.78
N ASP A 95 17.69 -21.81 3.55
CA ASP A 95 17.70 -20.72 2.57
C ASP A 95 17.22 -21.17 1.18
N GLN A 96 17.62 -22.37 0.77
CA GLN A 96 17.24 -22.97 -0.52
C GLN A 96 15.74 -23.30 -0.63
N HIS A 97 15.02 -23.44 0.49
CA HIS A 97 13.61 -23.80 0.53
C HIS A 97 12.69 -22.67 0.99
N ALA A 98 13.24 -21.60 1.57
CA ALA A 98 12.45 -20.47 2.09
C ALA A 98 11.59 -19.82 0.99
N ALA A 99 12.15 -19.63 -0.20
CA ALA A 99 11.43 -19.09 -1.35
C ALA A 99 10.29 -20.02 -1.81
N ASP A 100 10.53 -21.33 -1.83
CA ASP A 100 9.51 -22.33 -2.18
C ASP A 100 8.36 -22.36 -1.18
N MET A 101 8.67 -22.38 0.11
CA MET A 101 7.66 -22.34 1.18
C MET A 101 6.78 -21.09 1.06
N ALA A 102 7.40 -19.92 0.90
CA ALA A 102 6.70 -18.66 0.74
C ALA A 102 5.83 -18.64 -0.53
N TYR A 103 6.35 -19.18 -1.63
CA TYR A 103 5.60 -19.32 -2.88
C TYR A 103 4.38 -20.23 -2.72
N HIS A 104 4.53 -21.40 -2.10
CA HIS A 104 3.42 -22.32 -1.87
C HIS A 104 2.34 -21.73 -0.94
N ALA A 105 2.74 -21.05 0.13
CA ALA A 105 1.82 -20.36 1.02
C ALA A 105 1.04 -19.26 0.26
N TRP A 106 1.73 -18.45 -0.54
CA TRP A 106 1.11 -17.43 -1.38
C TRP A 106 0.15 -18.02 -2.43
N ALA A 107 0.54 -19.11 -3.09
CA ALA A 107 -0.29 -19.79 -4.08
C ALA A 107 -1.56 -20.35 -3.45
N ALA A 108 -1.45 -20.95 -2.25
CA ALA A 108 -2.59 -21.43 -1.47
C ALA A 108 -3.53 -20.28 -1.07
N ASP A 109 -2.98 -19.14 -0.61
CA ASP A 109 -3.77 -17.94 -0.32
C ASP A 109 -4.53 -17.44 -1.57
N ARG A 110 -3.86 -17.40 -2.72
CA ARG A 110 -4.49 -16.99 -3.99
C ARG A 110 -5.60 -17.95 -4.40
N ALA A 111 -5.38 -19.26 -4.28
CA ALA A 111 -6.39 -20.28 -4.58
C ALA A 111 -7.60 -20.17 -3.63
N ALA A 112 -7.37 -19.76 -2.37
CA ALA A 112 -8.42 -19.45 -1.40
C ALA A 112 -9.09 -18.07 -1.62
N GLY A 113 -8.75 -17.34 -2.69
CA GLY A 113 -9.35 -16.05 -3.02
C GLY A 113 -8.87 -14.87 -2.17
N ARG A 114 -7.77 -15.01 -1.42
CA ARG A 114 -7.21 -13.95 -0.58
C ARG A 114 -6.39 -12.95 -1.40
N ASP A 115 -6.39 -11.69 -0.98
CA ASP A 115 -5.46 -10.68 -1.51
C ASP A 115 -4.11 -10.80 -0.81
N SER A 116 -3.23 -11.64 -1.37
CA SER A 116 -1.90 -11.95 -0.83
C SER A 116 -0.79 -11.36 -1.70
N ILE A 117 0.32 -10.95 -1.07
CA ILE A 117 1.50 -10.40 -1.74
C ILE A 117 2.71 -11.23 -1.32
N LEU A 118 3.49 -11.68 -2.31
CA LEU A 118 4.78 -12.33 -2.10
C LEU A 118 5.89 -11.28 -2.24
N LEU A 119 6.70 -11.13 -1.20
CA LEU A 119 7.84 -10.20 -1.18
C LEU A 119 9.14 -11.01 -1.20
N ALA A 120 10.12 -10.50 -1.93
CA ALA A 120 11.46 -11.09 -2.00
C ALA A 120 12.52 -9.99 -1.88
N PRO A 121 13.71 -10.31 -1.33
CA PRO A 121 14.77 -9.32 -1.05
C PRO A 121 15.44 -8.75 -2.30
N THR A 122 15.39 -9.45 -3.45
CA THR A 122 16.08 -9.04 -4.68
C THR A 122 15.15 -9.06 -5.89
N ASN A 123 15.41 -8.17 -6.86
CA ASN A 123 14.66 -8.13 -8.12
C ASN A 123 14.81 -9.42 -8.94
N GLU A 124 15.97 -10.07 -8.85
CA GLU A 124 16.22 -11.35 -9.51
C GLU A 124 15.31 -12.45 -8.97
N LEU A 125 15.20 -12.58 -7.64
CA LEU A 125 14.29 -13.55 -7.04
C LEU A 125 12.83 -13.20 -7.31
N VAL A 126 12.47 -11.91 -7.34
CA VAL A 126 11.14 -11.46 -7.79
C VAL A 126 10.85 -11.92 -9.23
N ALA A 127 11.82 -11.82 -10.15
CA ALA A 127 11.66 -12.25 -11.53
C ALA A 127 11.43 -13.77 -11.62
N GLN A 128 12.27 -14.57 -10.94
CA GLN A 128 12.13 -16.03 -10.89
C GLN A 128 10.75 -16.46 -10.35
N LEU A 129 10.29 -15.84 -9.26
CA LEU A 129 8.99 -16.14 -8.66
C LEU A 129 7.81 -15.73 -9.57
N ASN A 130 7.94 -14.62 -10.30
CA ASN A 130 6.92 -14.19 -11.27
C ASN A 130 6.84 -15.12 -12.49
N GLU A 131 7.98 -15.60 -13.00
CA GLU A 131 8.02 -16.58 -14.09
C GLU A 131 7.36 -17.89 -13.67
N ARG A 132 7.66 -18.39 -12.46
CA ARG A 132 7.01 -19.57 -11.88
C ARG A 132 5.51 -19.37 -11.74
N ALA A 133 5.07 -18.24 -11.17
CA ALA A 133 3.65 -17.89 -11.04
C ALA A 133 2.91 -17.89 -12.38
N ARG A 134 3.55 -17.35 -13.42
CA ARG A 134 2.98 -17.36 -14.77
C ARG A 134 2.90 -18.78 -15.33
N LEU A 135 3.96 -19.58 -15.20
CA LEU A 135 3.98 -20.96 -15.68
C LEU A 135 2.86 -21.80 -15.04
N ASP A 136 2.72 -21.73 -13.72
CA ASP A 136 1.68 -22.45 -12.98
C ASP A 136 0.27 -22.04 -13.44
N ARG A 137 0.05 -20.73 -13.67
CA ARG A 137 -1.22 -20.21 -14.20
C ARG A 137 -1.52 -20.77 -15.58
N LEU A 138 -0.53 -20.79 -16.47
CA LEU A 138 -0.71 -21.30 -17.83
C LEU A 138 -1.02 -22.80 -17.82
N THR A 139 -0.28 -23.59 -17.03
CA THR A 139 -0.53 -25.03 -16.87
C THR A 139 -1.93 -25.30 -16.32
N ALA A 140 -2.38 -24.55 -15.29
CA ALA A 140 -3.72 -24.69 -14.75
C ALA A 140 -4.83 -24.31 -15.76
N THR A 141 -4.59 -23.29 -16.59
CA THR A 141 -5.54 -22.84 -17.63
C THR A 141 -5.63 -23.85 -18.77
N SER A 142 -4.49 -24.39 -19.22
CA SER A 142 -4.44 -25.42 -20.27
C SER A 142 -5.08 -26.74 -19.84
N ALA A 143 -5.09 -27.06 -18.54
CA ALA A 143 -5.79 -28.23 -18.01
C ALA A 143 -7.32 -28.03 -17.94
N ALA A 144 -7.80 -26.78 -17.86
CA ALA A 144 -9.21 -26.44 -17.68
C ALA A 144 -9.98 -26.12 -18.98
N ALA A 145 -9.29 -25.96 -20.12
CA ALA A 145 -9.89 -25.58 -21.40
C ALA A 145 -9.19 -26.27 -22.59
N SER A 146 -9.88 -26.41 -23.74
CA SER A 146 -9.21 -26.69 -25.02
C SER A 146 -8.09 -25.67 -25.22
N PRO A 147 -6.87 -26.09 -25.60
CA PRO A 147 -5.69 -25.24 -25.52
C PRO A 147 -5.95 -23.93 -26.28
N PRO A 148 -5.89 -22.76 -25.60
CA PRO A 148 -6.07 -21.51 -26.30
C PRO A 148 -4.96 -21.41 -27.34
N SER A 149 -5.37 -21.26 -28.60
CA SER A 149 -4.48 -20.92 -29.72
C SER A 149 -3.45 -19.91 -29.24
N ALA A 150 -2.15 -20.17 -29.50
CA ALA A 150 -0.99 -19.47 -28.95
C ALA A 150 -1.32 -18.07 -28.44
N SER A 151 -1.54 -17.94 -27.13
CA SER A 151 -2.00 -16.68 -26.55
C SER A 151 -0.93 -15.63 -26.79
N ALA A 152 -1.29 -14.53 -27.46
CA ALA A 152 -0.38 -13.42 -27.74
C ALA A 152 0.35 -13.00 -26.45
N THR A 153 1.64 -12.76 -26.58
CA THR A 153 2.52 -12.40 -25.46
C THR A 153 3.19 -11.05 -25.72
N VAL A 154 3.58 -10.39 -24.64
CA VAL A 154 4.36 -9.14 -24.68
C VAL A 154 5.56 -9.28 -23.74
N THR A 155 6.67 -8.64 -24.09
CA THR A 155 7.81 -8.50 -23.17
C THR A 155 7.65 -7.20 -22.37
N LEU A 156 7.67 -7.30 -21.05
CA LEU A 156 7.58 -6.17 -20.14
C LEU A 156 8.93 -5.46 -19.98
N ALA A 157 8.93 -4.30 -19.34
CA ALA A 157 10.12 -3.47 -19.14
C ALA A 157 11.21 -4.12 -18.27
N ASP A 158 10.89 -5.18 -17.53
CA ASP A 158 11.82 -5.99 -16.75
C ASP A 158 12.29 -7.26 -17.47
N GLY A 159 11.92 -7.42 -18.74
CA GLY A 159 12.28 -8.59 -19.55
C GLY A 159 11.33 -9.78 -19.37
N LEU A 160 10.38 -9.72 -18.44
CA LEU A 160 9.42 -10.79 -18.22
C LEU A 160 8.39 -10.86 -19.35
N THR A 161 7.97 -12.07 -19.69
CA THR A 161 6.89 -12.29 -20.65
C THR A 161 5.54 -12.21 -19.94
N ALA A 162 4.58 -11.49 -20.50
CA ALA A 162 3.20 -11.42 -19.99
C ALA A 162 2.18 -11.78 -21.08
N SER A 163 1.03 -12.28 -20.67
CA SER A 163 -0.12 -12.58 -21.53
C SER A 163 -1.44 -12.29 -20.83
N ALA A 164 -2.56 -12.46 -21.53
CA ALA A 164 -3.88 -12.31 -20.95
C ALA A 164 -4.04 -13.17 -19.67
N GLY A 165 -4.61 -12.56 -18.63
CA GLY A 165 -4.74 -13.12 -17.29
C GLY A 165 -3.62 -12.72 -16.32
N ASP A 166 -2.48 -12.24 -16.79
CA ASP A 166 -1.40 -11.79 -15.90
C ASP A 166 -1.76 -10.47 -15.19
N THR A 167 -1.22 -10.32 -13.97
CA THR A 167 -1.29 -9.07 -13.22
C THR A 167 0.02 -8.30 -13.37
N ILE A 168 -0.07 -7.04 -13.77
CA ILE A 168 1.08 -6.15 -13.98
C ILE A 168 0.96 -4.89 -13.12
N ALA A 169 2.10 -4.27 -12.83
CA ALA A 169 2.17 -2.98 -12.14
C ALA A 169 2.89 -1.93 -12.98
N THR A 170 2.37 -0.70 -12.99
CA THR A 170 3.02 0.42 -13.68
C THR A 170 4.18 0.95 -12.85
N ARG A 171 5.39 1.04 -13.45
CA ARG A 171 6.62 1.47 -12.74
C ARG A 171 6.93 2.96 -12.86
N LYS A 172 6.22 3.68 -13.74
CA LYS A 172 6.41 5.12 -14.00
C LYS A 172 5.07 5.83 -14.08
N ASN A 173 5.10 7.10 -13.75
CA ASN A 173 3.96 8.01 -13.91
C ASN A 173 3.78 8.32 -15.41
N ALA A 174 2.61 8.01 -15.96
CA ALA A 174 2.25 8.31 -17.35
C ALA A 174 1.03 9.25 -17.37
N ARG A 175 1.31 10.56 -17.29
CA ARG A 175 0.27 11.61 -17.21
C ARG A 175 -0.55 11.75 -18.50
N TRP A 176 0.01 11.29 -19.62
CA TRP A 176 -0.65 11.29 -20.93
C TRP A 176 -1.63 10.12 -21.12
N ILE A 177 -1.67 9.16 -20.19
CA ILE A 177 -2.60 8.02 -20.26
C ILE A 177 -3.72 8.27 -19.23
N PRO A 178 -4.91 8.70 -19.68
CA PRO A 178 -6.06 8.86 -18.80
C PRO A 178 -6.54 7.49 -18.31
N THR A 179 -7.10 7.49 -17.11
CA THR A 179 -7.77 6.32 -16.53
C THR A 179 -9.28 6.57 -16.50
N THR A 180 -10.06 5.51 -16.28
CA THR A 180 -11.53 5.61 -16.19
C THR A 180 -12.03 6.45 -15.00
N SER A 181 -11.18 6.76 -14.02
CA SER A 181 -11.50 7.72 -12.96
C SER A 181 -11.41 9.18 -13.45
N ARG A 182 -12.39 10.01 -13.09
CA ARG A 182 -12.46 11.43 -13.51
C ARG A 182 -11.17 12.18 -13.18
N GLY A 183 -10.48 12.69 -14.21
CA GLY A 183 -9.20 13.41 -14.08
C GLY A 183 -8.01 12.54 -13.62
N GLY A 184 -8.19 11.22 -13.54
CA GLY A 184 -7.15 10.30 -13.14
C GLY A 184 -6.28 9.90 -14.31
N TRP A 185 -4.99 9.69 -14.04
CA TRP A 185 -4.00 9.21 -15.00
C TRP A 185 -3.20 8.05 -14.39
N VAL A 186 -2.43 7.35 -15.20
CA VAL A 186 -1.68 6.15 -14.79
C VAL A 186 -0.50 6.51 -13.88
N LYS A 187 -0.57 6.11 -12.60
CA LYS A 187 0.47 6.37 -11.60
C LYS A 187 1.39 5.17 -11.41
N ASN A 188 2.61 5.42 -10.95
CA ASN A 188 3.50 4.38 -10.43
C ASN A 188 2.77 3.59 -9.31
N GLY A 189 2.85 2.26 -9.37
CA GLY A 189 2.22 1.33 -8.43
C GLY A 189 0.77 0.95 -8.75
N HIS A 190 0.13 1.50 -9.79
CA HIS A 190 -1.18 0.98 -10.20
C HIS A 190 -1.06 -0.48 -10.68
N ARG A 191 -1.95 -1.35 -10.18
CA ARG A 191 -2.05 -2.75 -10.58
C ARG A 191 -3.16 -2.97 -11.58
N TRP A 192 -2.91 -3.84 -12.56
CA TRP A 192 -3.79 -4.11 -13.68
C TRP A 192 -3.80 -5.59 -14.01
N THR A 193 -4.94 -6.10 -14.46
CA THR A 193 -5.04 -7.43 -15.08
C THR A 193 -5.11 -7.28 -16.58
N ILE A 194 -4.26 -8.01 -17.31
CA ILE A 194 -4.26 -8.03 -18.77
C ILE A 194 -5.49 -8.80 -19.26
N ARG A 195 -6.29 -8.16 -20.11
CA ARG A 195 -7.44 -8.79 -20.79
C ARG A 195 -7.07 -9.30 -22.17
N ALA A 196 -6.27 -8.54 -22.91
CA ALA A 196 -5.82 -8.90 -24.24
C ALA A 196 -4.44 -8.29 -24.52
N VAL A 197 -3.65 -9.01 -25.32
CA VAL A 197 -2.43 -8.53 -25.94
C VAL A 197 -2.72 -8.38 -27.43
N HIS A 198 -2.43 -7.21 -27.99
CA HIS A 198 -2.66 -6.91 -29.40
C HIS A 198 -1.38 -7.15 -30.22
N ASN A 199 -1.54 -7.29 -31.54
CA ASN A 199 -0.42 -7.57 -32.46
C ASN A 199 0.64 -6.46 -32.51
N ASP A 200 0.27 -5.23 -32.15
CA ASP A 200 1.17 -4.07 -32.06
C ASP A 200 1.91 -3.99 -30.70
N GLY A 201 1.70 -4.97 -29.82
CA GLY A 201 2.26 -5.01 -28.47
C GLY A 201 1.49 -4.17 -27.44
N SER A 202 0.41 -3.50 -27.84
CA SER A 202 -0.45 -2.78 -26.90
C SER A 202 -1.29 -3.75 -26.04
N LEU A 203 -1.74 -3.28 -24.88
CA LEU A 203 -2.47 -4.09 -23.91
C LEU A 203 -3.84 -3.48 -23.60
N THR A 204 -4.88 -4.31 -23.66
CA THR A 204 -6.15 -4.00 -22.99
C THR A 204 -6.06 -4.49 -21.55
N VAL A 205 -6.19 -3.58 -20.59
CA VAL A 205 -6.04 -3.89 -19.16
C VAL A 205 -7.22 -3.37 -18.34
N VAL A 206 -7.52 -4.04 -17.23
CA VAL A 206 -8.51 -3.61 -16.24
C VAL A 206 -7.84 -3.37 -14.91
N ARG A 207 -8.18 -2.28 -14.22
CA ARG A 207 -7.61 -1.97 -12.91
C ARG A 207 -8.02 -3.03 -11.90
N CYS A 208 -7.06 -3.58 -11.16
CA CYS A 208 -7.40 -4.44 -10.04
C CYS A 208 -8.20 -3.61 -9.02
N ALA A 209 -9.33 -4.13 -8.53
CA ALA A 209 -10.09 -3.45 -7.49
C ALA A 209 -9.15 -3.17 -6.30
N ALA A 210 -9.14 -1.93 -5.81
CA ALA A 210 -8.56 -1.68 -4.51
C ALA A 210 -9.46 -2.38 -3.49
N PRO A 211 -8.91 -3.06 -2.47
CA PRO A 211 -9.74 -3.52 -1.37
C PRO A 211 -10.51 -2.32 -0.80
N PRO A 212 -11.79 -2.46 -0.44
CA PRO A 212 -12.53 -1.36 0.17
C PRO A 212 -11.77 -0.89 1.41
N PRO A 213 -11.74 0.42 1.71
CA PRO A 213 -11.13 0.90 2.94
C PRO A 213 -11.82 0.20 4.11
N ARG A 214 -11.05 -0.46 4.98
CA ARG A 214 -11.57 -1.11 6.20
C ARG A 214 -12.02 -0.10 7.27
N TYR A 215 -12.10 1.19 6.92
CA TYR A 215 -12.49 2.27 7.81
C TYR A 215 -13.98 2.55 7.66
N GLY A 216 -14.79 1.89 8.48
CA GLY A 216 -16.08 2.45 8.88
C GLY A 216 -15.82 3.48 9.97
N TYR A 217 -15.80 4.77 9.63
CA TYR A 217 -16.00 5.78 10.66
C TYR A 217 -17.45 5.65 11.13
N PRO A 218 -17.75 5.57 12.45
CA PRO A 218 -19.10 5.85 12.91
C PRO A 218 -19.48 7.26 12.44
N PRO A 219 -20.76 7.52 12.09
CA PRO A 219 -21.19 8.83 11.62
C PRO A 219 -20.71 9.89 12.63
N THR A 220 -20.04 10.92 12.12
CA THR A 220 -19.62 12.07 12.90
C THR A 220 -20.85 12.65 13.58
N THR A 221 -21.00 12.42 14.88
CA THR A 221 -21.89 13.24 15.69
C THR A 221 -21.34 14.66 15.61
N SER A 222 -22.15 15.58 15.09
CA SER A 222 -21.83 17.01 15.05
C SER A 222 -21.27 17.48 16.39
N PRO A 223 -20.30 18.42 16.39
CA PRO A 223 -19.78 18.96 17.64
C PRO A 223 -20.93 19.57 18.47
N PRO A 224 -20.90 19.45 19.81
CA PRO A 224 -21.91 20.06 20.65
C PRO A 224 -21.92 21.57 20.44
N THR A 225 -23.12 22.10 20.20
CA THR A 225 -23.39 23.54 20.14
C THR A 225 -22.99 24.16 21.49
N PRO A 226 -22.20 25.26 21.51
CA PRO A 226 -21.89 25.95 22.76
C PRO A 226 -23.19 26.52 23.38
N PRO A 227 -23.27 26.62 24.73
CA PRO A 227 -24.45 27.13 25.40
C PRO A 227 -24.71 28.60 25.02
N SER A 228 -25.94 28.86 24.59
CA SER A 228 -26.46 30.17 24.23
C SER A 228 -26.76 30.99 25.49
N ASP A 229 -25.77 31.67 26.05
CA ASP A 229 -26.01 32.71 27.07
C ASP A 229 -26.23 34.07 26.39
N THR A 230 -27.48 34.34 26.00
CA THR A 230 -27.95 35.72 25.82
C THR A 230 -29.37 35.85 26.37
N PRO A 231 -29.63 36.73 27.36
CA PRO A 231 -30.96 36.92 27.91
C PRO A 231 -31.87 37.66 26.91
N ALA A 232 -33.13 37.26 26.87
CA ALA A 232 -34.17 37.90 26.08
C ALA A 232 -34.46 39.34 26.56
N PRO A 233 -34.54 40.34 25.67
CA PRO A 233 -35.15 41.61 26.02
C PRO A 233 -36.66 41.56 25.79
N SER A 234 -37.40 41.88 26.86
CA SER A 234 -38.84 42.05 26.89
C SER A 234 -39.27 43.51 26.74
N THR A 235 -40.41 43.70 26.06
CA THR A 235 -41.41 44.80 26.16
C THR A 235 -41.17 46.09 25.34
N PRO A 236 -42.19 46.89 24.93
CA PRO A 236 -43.62 46.65 24.61
C PRO A 236 -44.07 47.20 23.22
N LEU A 237 -45.31 46.85 22.82
CA LEU A 237 -46.13 47.50 21.78
C LEU A 237 -46.49 48.98 22.10
N LYS A 238 -46.68 49.81 21.06
CA LYS A 238 -47.90 50.64 20.90
C LYS A 238 -48.06 51.24 19.49
N ALA A 239 -49.30 51.12 18.99
CA ALA A 239 -49.99 51.75 17.85
C ALA A 239 -49.38 51.53 16.45
#